data_AF-T0ZNW2-F1
#
_entry.id   AF-T0ZNW2-F1
#
_cell.length_a   1.000
_cell.length_b   1.000
_cell.length_c   1.000
_cell.angle_alpha   90.00
_cell.angle_beta   90.00
_cell.angle_gamma   90.00
#
_symmetry.space_group_name_H-M   'P 1'
#
loop_
_entity.id
_entity.type
_entity.pdbx_description
1 polymer ?
#
loop_
_entity_poly.entity_id
_entity_poly.type
_entity_poly.pdbx_seq_one_letter_code
_entity_poly.pdbx_strand_id
1 'polypeptide(L)'
;FEDEVKRLRSIPKSTSGRDSTAFAVAFKGVFLEGLEVVIVVLTLGLTNHKLLLASVSALAAVILVGIVGAIVSKQLSKVPENAMKMGVGLMLVSFGSFWSGEGMGVHWPASDASILLLLLAYSVATALMIRVLSWQYKGRLTSRGAV
;
A
#
# COMPACT_ATOMS: atom_id res chain seq x y z
N PHE A 1 -15.52 27.20 -18.85
CA PHE A 1 -14.50 26.41 -18.10
C PHE A 1 -14.01 27.16 -16.86
N GLU A 2 -13.59 28.42 -16.95
CA GLU A 2 -13.18 29.20 -15.77
C GLU A 2 -14.30 29.42 -14.75
N ASP A 3 -15.54 29.61 -15.21
CA ASP A 3 -16.70 29.82 -14.33
C ASP A 3 -17.07 28.57 -13.52
N GLU A 4 -16.88 27.39 -14.11
CA GLU A 4 -17.07 26.09 -13.46
C GLU A 4 -16.03 25.89 -12.34
N VAL A 5 -14.78 26.26 -12.61
CA VAL A 5 -13.67 26.16 -11.64
C VAL A 5 -13.86 27.14 -10.48
N LYS A 6 -14.36 28.36 -10.74
CA LYS A 6 -14.74 29.31 -9.68
C LYS A 6 -15.89 28.78 -8.82
N ARG A 7 -16.91 28.17 -9.45
CA ARG A 7 -18.07 27.59 -8.76
C ARG A 7 -17.69 26.43 -7.85
N LEU A 8 -16.76 25.57 -8.28
CA LEU A 8 -16.28 24.45 -7.46
C LEU A 8 -15.38 24.89 -6.30
N ARG A 9 -14.63 25.99 -6.46
CA ARG A 9 -13.84 26.59 -5.36
C ARG A 9 -14.69 27.37 -4.35
N SER A 10 -15.88 27.83 -4.74
CA SER A 10 -16.81 28.53 -3.85
C SER A 10 -17.69 27.59 -3.01
N ILE A 11 -17.67 26.28 -3.27
CA ILE A 11 -18.32 25.31 -2.38
C ILE A 11 -17.50 25.29 -1.08
N PRO A 12 -18.09 25.66 0.07
CA PRO A 12 -17.41 25.53 1.35
C PRO A 12 -17.00 24.07 1.49
N LYS A 13 -15.69 23.80 1.62
CA LYS A 13 -15.24 22.49 2.07
C LYS A 13 -16.01 22.21 3.35
N SER A 14 -16.83 21.16 3.36
CA SER A 14 -17.53 20.73 4.56
C SER A 14 -16.47 20.48 5.63
N THR A 15 -16.31 21.42 6.55
CA THR A 15 -15.47 21.31 7.75
C THR A 15 -16.27 20.64 8.86
N SER A 16 -17.17 19.72 8.52
CA SER A 16 -18.12 19.15 9.46
C SER A 16 -17.62 17.82 10.00
N GLY A 17 -17.23 17.84 11.27
CA GLY A 17 -17.08 16.66 12.11
C GLY A 17 -15.82 15.84 11.84
N ARG A 18 -15.26 15.25 12.90
CA ARG A 18 -14.24 14.20 12.83
C ARG A 18 -14.60 13.22 11.70
N ASP A 19 -13.71 13.05 10.72
CA ASP A 19 -13.93 12.13 9.61
C ASP A 19 -13.99 10.70 10.16
N SER A 20 -15.21 10.23 10.43
CA SER A 20 -15.46 8.89 10.99
C SER A 20 -14.94 7.79 10.07
N THR A 21 -14.90 8.04 8.76
CA THR A 21 -14.37 7.07 7.78
C THR A 21 -12.86 7.01 7.89
N ALA A 22 -12.18 8.15 7.88
CA ALA A 22 -10.73 8.20 8.08
C ALA A 22 -10.32 7.63 9.45
N PHE A 23 -11.09 7.92 10.50
CA PHE A 23 -10.86 7.32 11.82
C PHE A 23 -11.02 5.80 11.81
N ALA A 24 -12.11 5.28 11.24
CA ALA A 24 -12.33 3.83 11.17
C ALA A 24 -11.25 3.12 10.34
N VAL A 25 -10.82 3.71 9.22
CA VAL A 25 -9.75 3.17 8.37
C VAL A 25 -8.42 3.17 9.12
N ALA A 26 -8.05 4.29 9.74
CA ALA A 26 -6.81 4.40 10.51
C ALA A 26 -6.80 3.46 11.72
N PHE A 27 -7.91 3.38 12.47
CA PHE A 27 -8.03 2.49 13.63
C PHE A 27 -7.88 1.03 13.23
N LYS A 28 -8.61 0.59 12.19
CA LYS A 28 -8.51 -0.80 11.69
C LYS A 28 -7.11 -1.13 11.22
N GLY A 29 -6.47 -0.21 10.50
CA GLY A 29 -5.08 -0.36 10.05
C GLY A 29 -4.13 -0.51 11.24
N VAL A 30 -4.06 0.49 12.12
CA VAL A 30 -3.13 0.49 13.26
C VAL A 30 -3.39 -0.67 14.23
N PHE A 31 -4.64 -1.05 14.45
CA PHE A 31 -4.99 -2.19 15.30
C PHE A 31 -4.48 -3.52 14.70
N LEU A 32 -4.66 -3.72 13.38
CA LEU A 32 -4.22 -4.94 12.70
C LEU A 32 -2.69 -5.05 12.70
N GLU A 33 -1.99 -3.95 12.39
CA GLU A 33 -0.53 -3.87 12.45
C GLU A 33 0.01 -4.13 13.86
N GLY A 34 -0.62 -3.53 14.89
CA GLY A 34 -0.23 -3.75 16.29
C GLY A 34 -0.44 -5.20 16.74
N LEU A 35 -1.53 -5.83 16.32
CA LEU A 35 -1.82 -7.23 16.59
C LEU A 35 -0.80 -8.15 15.91
N GLU A 36 -0.39 -7.85 14.68
CA GLU A 36 0.65 -8.60 13.97
C GLU A 36 1.99 -8.56 14.71
N VAL A 37 2.40 -7.39 15.22
CA VAL A 37 3.61 -7.27 16.05
C VAL A 37 3.51 -8.15 17.30
N VAL A 38 2.35 -8.16 17.97
CA VAL A 38 2.14 -9.03 19.16
C VAL A 38 2.27 -10.51 18.78
N ILE A 39 1.65 -10.93 17.67
CA ILE A 39 1.77 -12.31 17.18
C ILE A 39 3.24 -12.66 16.92
N VAL A 40 3.99 -11.82 16.20
CA VAL A 40 5.41 -12.06 15.90
C VAL A 40 6.25 -12.18 17.17
N VAL A 41 6.05 -11.28 18.14
CA VAL A 41 6.77 -11.29 19.42
C VAL A 41 6.47 -12.56 20.21
N LEU A 42 5.20 -12.96 20.29
CA LEU A 42 4.80 -14.18 20.98
C LEU A 42 5.37 -15.41 20.28
N THR A 43 5.25 -15.52 18.96
CA THR A 43 5.80 -16.63 18.19
C THR A 43 7.31 -16.74 18.40
N LEU A 44 8.09 -15.70 18.11
CA LEU A 44 9.54 -15.75 18.21
C LEU A 44 10.03 -15.89 19.66
N GLY A 45 9.35 -15.22 20.59
CA GLY A 45 9.72 -15.20 22.00
C GLY A 45 9.37 -16.49 22.73
N LEU A 46 8.24 -17.13 22.41
CA LEU A 46 7.88 -18.45 22.96
C LEU A 46 8.76 -19.55 22.37
N THR A 47 9.00 -19.55 21.05
CA THR A 47 9.85 -20.56 20.39
C THR A 47 11.26 -20.60 20.96
N ASN A 48 11.81 -19.45 21.35
CA ASN A 48 13.17 -19.36 21.90
C ASN A 48 13.21 -19.25 23.44
N HIS A 49 12.07 -19.37 24.14
CA HIS A 49 11.93 -19.13 25.58
C HIS A 49 12.51 -17.77 26.06
N LYS A 50 12.56 -16.76 25.19
CA LYS A 50 13.17 -15.44 25.41
C LYS A 50 12.17 -14.31 25.20
N LEU A 51 10.99 -14.43 25.82
CA LEU A 51 9.92 -13.44 25.69
C LEU A 51 10.34 -12.02 26.06
N LEU A 52 11.11 -11.86 27.15
CA LEU A 52 11.55 -10.55 27.60
C LEU A 52 12.40 -9.84 26.52
N LEU A 53 13.32 -10.59 25.90
CA LEU A 53 14.19 -10.06 24.85
C LEU A 53 13.38 -9.71 23.59
N ALA A 54 12.44 -10.58 23.19
CA ALA A 54 11.55 -10.32 22.07
C ALA A 54 10.70 -9.06 22.29
N SER A 55 10.11 -8.89 23.47
CA SER A 55 9.32 -7.69 23.83
C SER A 55 10.15 -6.41 23.82
N VAL A 56 11.38 -6.46 24.34
CA VAL A 56 12.29 -5.29 24.30
C VAL A 56 12.67 -4.95 22.87
N SER A 57 12.93 -5.95 22.02
CA SER A 57 13.25 -5.73 20.61
C SER A 57 12.07 -5.12 19.84
N ALA A 58 10.84 -5.53 20.14
CA ALA A 58 9.64 -4.93 19.54
C ALA A 58 9.44 -3.49 19.97
N LEU A 59 9.64 -3.17 21.26
CA LEU A 59 9.59 -1.79 21.72
C LEU A 59 10.64 -0.91 21.02
N ALA A 60 11.87 -1.41 20.90
CA ALA A 60 12.94 -0.73 20.17
C ALA A 60 12.57 -0.52 18.69
N ALA A 61 11.97 -1.53 18.03
CA ALA A 61 11.50 -1.44 16.66
C ALA A 61 10.39 -0.38 16.50
N VAL A 62 9.41 -0.33 17.41
CA VAL A 62 8.34 0.69 17.39
C VAL A 62 8.92 2.10 17.50
N ILE A 63 9.87 2.31 18.42
CA ILE A 63 10.52 3.61 18.59
C ILE A 63 11.29 3.98 17.31
N LEU A 64 12.10 3.06 16.79
CA LEU A 64 12.91 3.28 15.59
C LEU A 64 12.03 3.61 14.37
N VAL A 65 11.02 2.80 14.10
CA VAL A 65 10.08 3.00 12.99
C VAL A 65 9.28 4.29 13.19
N GLY A 66 8.91 4.64 14.42
CA GLY A 66 8.25 5.91 14.73
C GLY A 66 9.13 7.12 14.39
N ILE A 67 10.42 7.07 14.73
CA ILE A 67 11.39 8.12 14.39
C ILE A 67 11.59 8.23 12.88
N VAL A 68 11.83 7.09 12.21
CA VAL A 68 12.00 7.05 10.75
C VAL A 68 10.73 7.56 10.05
N GLY A 69 9.56 7.11 10.50
CA GLY A 69 8.26 7.56 10.00
C GLY A 69 8.08 9.06 10.17
N ALA A 70 8.44 9.63 11.32
CA ALA A 70 8.38 11.07 11.54
C ALA A 70 9.27 11.85 10.54
N ILE A 71 10.49 11.38 10.29
CA ILE A 71 11.43 11.99 9.34
C ILE A 71 10.91 11.89 7.89
N VAL A 72 10.43 10.70 7.49
CA VAL A 72 10.07 10.40 6.10
C VAL A 72 8.63 10.85 5.76
N SER A 73 7.77 11.05 6.76
CA SER A 73 6.36 11.46 6.60
C SER A 73 6.19 12.62 5.61
N LYS A 74 7.00 13.67 5.75
CA LYS A 74 6.95 14.87 4.91
C LYS A 74 7.35 14.60 3.45
N GLN A 75 8.21 13.60 3.21
CA GLN A 75 8.60 13.19 1.86
C GLN A 75 7.51 12.35 1.21
N LEU A 76 6.93 11.39 1.96
CA LEU A 76 5.83 10.55 1.50
C LEU A 76 4.57 11.37 1.15
N SER A 77 4.30 12.47 1.87
CA SER A 77 3.19 13.37 1.54
C SER A 77 3.34 14.08 0.19
N LYS A 78 4.54 14.07 -0.41
CA LYS A 78 4.78 14.66 -1.75
C LYS A 78 4.62 13.63 -2.86
N VAL A 79 4.56 12.34 -2.54
CA VAL A 79 4.41 11.28 -3.54
C VAL A 79 2.95 11.26 -4.02
N PRO A 80 2.68 11.20 -5.33
CA PRO A 80 1.33 11.08 -5.84
C PRO A 80 0.61 9.88 -5.21
N GLU A 81 -0.60 10.11 -4.68
CA GLU A 81 -1.39 9.07 -3.98
C GLU A 81 -1.62 7.83 -4.87
N ASN A 82 -1.85 8.05 -6.17
CA ASN A 82 -2.03 6.97 -7.12
C ASN A 82 -0.76 6.10 -7.30
N ALA A 83 0.43 6.72 -7.24
CA ALA A 83 1.69 5.99 -7.33
C ALA A 83 1.91 5.15 -6.06
N MET A 84 1.60 5.69 -4.88
CA MET A 84 1.64 4.95 -3.61
C MET A 84 0.71 3.74 -3.64
N LYS A 85 -0.56 3.95 -4.02
CA LYS A 85 -1.55 2.87 -4.12
C LYS A 85 -1.12 1.77 -5.08
N MET A 86 -0.59 2.15 -6.25
CA MET A 86 -0.12 1.19 -7.25
C MET A 86 1.13 0.44 -6.76
N GLY A 87 2.14 1.14 -6.28
CA GLY A 87 3.39 0.54 -5.83
C GLY A 87 3.19 -0.40 -4.65
N VAL A 88 2.47 0.06 -3.61
CA VAL A 88 2.15 -0.77 -2.43
C VAL A 88 1.26 -1.94 -2.82
N GLY A 89 0.25 -1.73 -3.67
CA GLY A 89 -0.60 -2.81 -4.16
C GLY A 89 0.18 -3.90 -4.91
N LEU A 90 1.09 -3.51 -5.80
CA LEU A 90 1.98 -4.44 -6.51
C LEU A 90 2.87 -5.22 -5.56
N MET A 91 3.47 -4.56 -4.56
CA MET A 91 4.29 -5.22 -3.55
C MET A 91 3.46 -6.22 -2.73
N LEU A 92 2.29 -5.83 -2.24
CA LEU A 92 1.41 -6.70 -1.45
C LEU A 92 0.96 -7.94 -2.23
N VAL A 93 0.56 -7.79 -3.49
CA VAL A 93 0.15 -8.93 -4.33
C VAL A 93 1.34 -9.86 -4.61
N SER A 94 2.53 -9.30 -4.84
CA SER A 94 3.75 -10.08 -5.08
C SER A 94 4.13 -10.92 -3.85
N PHE A 95 4.24 -10.29 -2.69
CA PHE A 95 4.54 -10.98 -1.43
C PHE A 95 3.44 -11.99 -1.07
N GLY A 96 2.17 -11.60 -1.17
CA GLY A 96 1.05 -12.49 -0.88
C GLY A 96 1.04 -13.73 -1.76
N SER A 97 1.33 -13.57 -3.05
CA SER A 97 1.39 -14.69 -4.00
C SER A 97 2.60 -15.59 -3.74
N PHE A 98 3.76 -15.01 -3.45
CA PHE A 98 4.98 -15.76 -3.10
C PHE A 98 4.76 -16.68 -1.89
N TRP A 99 4.30 -16.11 -0.78
CA TRP A 99 4.08 -16.85 0.46
C TRP A 99 2.91 -17.83 0.37
N SER A 100 1.85 -17.50 -0.38
CA SER A 100 0.77 -18.45 -0.66
C SER A 100 1.27 -19.65 -1.44
N GLY A 101 2.15 -19.44 -2.43
CA GLY A 101 2.79 -20.53 -3.16
C GLY A 101 3.68 -21.38 -2.26
N GLU A 102 4.59 -20.78 -1.50
CA GLU A 102 5.46 -21.51 -0.55
C GLU A 102 4.63 -22.30 0.47
N GLY A 103 3.58 -21.69 1.03
CA GLY A 103 2.68 -22.36 1.97
C GLY A 103 1.92 -23.56 1.36
N MET A 104 1.76 -23.59 0.03
CA MET A 104 1.18 -24.72 -0.71
C MET A 104 2.24 -25.72 -1.21
N GLY A 105 3.52 -25.53 -0.89
CA GLY A 105 4.63 -26.38 -1.34
C GLY A 105 5.10 -26.09 -2.77
N VAL A 106 4.79 -24.91 -3.32
CA VAL A 106 5.30 -24.48 -4.63
C VAL A 106 6.77 -24.09 -4.50
N HIS A 107 7.65 -24.83 -5.18
CA HIS A 107 9.06 -24.50 -5.25
C HIS A 107 9.29 -23.39 -6.27
N TRP A 108 9.73 -22.22 -5.79
CA TRP A 108 10.00 -21.11 -6.66
C TRP A 108 11.34 -21.27 -7.40
N PRO A 109 11.37 -21.05 -8.73
CA PRO A 109 12.55 -21.32 -9.56
C PRO A 109 13.76 -20.44 -9.19
N ALA A 110 13.54 -19.26 -8.61
CA ALA A 110 14.60 -18.34 -8.20
C ALA A 110 14.60 -18.07 -6.69
N SER A 111 14.09 -19.02 -5.88
CA SER A 111 13.89 -18.86 -4.43
C SER A 111 13.30 -17.49 -4.09
N ASP A 112 13.96 -16.69 -3.25
CA ASP A 112 13.51 -15.37 -2.81
C ASP A 112 13.50 -14.32 -3.93
N ALA A 113 14.35 -14.47 -4.95
CA ALA A 113 14.37 -13.56 -6.10
C ALA A 113 13.08 -13.66 -6.93
N SER A 114 12.29 -14.71 -6.72
CA SER A 114 10.97 -14.86 -7.34
C SER A 114 9.99 -13.78 -6.92
N ILE A 115 10.17 -13.15 -5.76
CA ILE A 115 9.39 -11.96 -5.36
C ILE A 115 9.62 -10.81 -6.34
N LEU A 116 10.87 -10.59 -6.78
CA LEU A 116 11.20 -9.57 -7.77
C LEU A 116 10.67 -9.94 -9.15
N LEU A 117 10.68 -11.23 -9.51
CA LEU A 117 10.08 -11.72 -10.75
C LEU A 117 8.57 -11.51 -10.77
N LEU A 118 7.87 -11.83 -9.68
CA LEU A 118 6.43 -11.59 -9.51
C LEU A 118 6.12 -10.10 -9.57
N LEU A 119 6.91 -9.28 -8.86
CA LEU A 119 6.76 -7.83 -8.89
C LEU A 119 6.91 -7.28 -10.30
N LEU A 120 7.92 -7.74 -11.05
CA LEU A 120 8.14 -7.37 -12.44
C LEU A 120 6.97 -7.83 -13.31
N ALA A 121 6.54 -9.07 -13.18
CA ALA A 121 5.44 -9.64 -13.95
C ALA A 121 4.13 -8.85 -13.73
N TYR A 122 3.75 -8.59 -12.48
CA TYR A 122 2.56 -7.80 -12.16
C TYR A 122 2.69 -6.34 -12.61
N SER A 123 3.89 -5.76 -12.52
CA SER A 123 4.15 -4.40 -13.03
C SER A 123 3.97 -4.32 -14.54
N VAL A 124 4.52 -5.29 -15.29
CA VAL A 124 4.37 -5.39 -16.74
C VAL A 124 2.91 -5.60 -17.12
N ALA A 125 2.21 -6.53 -16.48
CA ALA A 125 0.80 -6.78 -16.73
C ALA A 125 -0.06 -5.51 -16.48
N THR A 126 0.20 -4.82 -15.38
CA THR A 126 -0.47 -3.56 -15.05
C THR A 126 -0.18 -2.47 -16.09
N ALA A 127 1.08 -2.31 -16.49
CA ALA A 127 1.47 -1.32 -17.50
C ALA A 127 0.83 -1.61 -18.87
N LEU A 128 0.76 -2.89 -19.27
CA LEU A 128 0.08 -3.32 -20.49
C LEU A 128 -1.42 -3.01 -20.42
N MET A 129 -2.08 -3.33 -19.31
CA MET A 129 -3.50 -3.05 -19.12
C MET A 129 -3.79 -1.54 -19.22
N ILE A 130 -2.96 -0.71 -18.59
CA ILE A 130 -3.07 0.77 -18.66
C ILE A 130 -2.84 1.26 -20.10
N ARG A 131 -1.86 0.71 -20.83
CA ARG A 131 -1.61 1.04 -22.24
C ARG A 131 -2.81 0.70 -23.11
N VAL A 132 -3.41 -0.48 -22.96
CA VAL A 132 -4.58 -0.90 -23.74
C VAL A 132 -5.78 -0.01 -23.44
N LEU A 133 -6.05 0.28 -22.16
CA LEU A 133 -7.19 1.12 -21.76
C LEU A 133 -7.02 2.56 -22.24
N SER A 134 -5.82 3.14 -22.10
CA SER A 134 -5.54 4.50 -22.56
C SER A 134 -5.65 4.62 -24.08
N TRP A 135 -5.25 3.58 -24.82
CA TRP A 135 -5.42 3.52 -26.27
C TRP A 135 -6.90 3.52 -26.68
N GLN A 136 -7.74 2.71 -26.01
CA GLN A 136 -9.18 2.70 -26.25
C GLN A 136 -9.85 4.05 -25.90
N TYR A 137 -9.41 4.71 -24.84
CA TYR A 137 -9.97 6.00 -24.44
C TYR A 137 -9.69 7.09 -25.48
N LYS A 138 -8.46 7.13 -26.01
CA LYS A 138 -8.06 8.10 -27.04
C LYS A 138 -8.86 7.94 -28.34
N GLY A 139 -9.11 6.70 -28.77
CA GLY A 139 -9.92 6.41 -29.97
C GLY A 139 -11.39 6.86 -29.86
N ARG A 140 -11.98 6.80 -28.67
CA ARG A 140 -13.39 7.23 -28.47
C ARG A 140 -13.56 8.75 -28.47
N LEU A 141 -12.55 9.51 -28.03
CA LEU A 141 -12.61 10.98 -28.05
C LEU A 141 -12.51 11.53 -29.47
N THR A 142 -11.68 10.91 -30.33
CA THR A 142 -11.58 11.29 -31.75
C THR A 142 -12.89 11.05 -32.49
N SER A 143 -13.65 10.01 -32.13
CA SER A 143 -14.95 9.72 -32.75
C SER A 143 -16.11 10.61 -32.26
N ARG A 144 -16.03 11.21 -31.06
CA ARG A 144 -17.08 12.12 -30.53
C ARG A 144 -16.83 13.61 -30.84
N GLY A 145 -15.60 14.01 -31.14
CA GLY A 145 -15.27 15.37 -31.59
C GLY A 145 -15.45 15.58 -33.11
N ALA A 146 -15.79 14.52 -33.85
CA ALA A 146 -16.08 14.56 -35.29
C ALA A 146 -17.59 14.58 -35.60
N VAL A 147 -18.44 14.80 -34.59
CA VAL A 147 -19.90 14.94 -34.71
C VAL A 147 -20.33 16.29 -34.16
#